data_AF-A0A1Y1K524-F1
#
_entry.id   AF-A0A1Y1K524-F1
#
_cell.length_a   1.000
_cell.length_b   1.000
_cell.length_c   1.000
_cell.angle_alpha   90.00
_cell.angle_beta   90.00
_cell.angle_gamma   90.00
#
_symmetry.space_group_name_H-M   'P 1'
#
loop_
_entity.id
_entity.type
_entity.pdbx_description
1 polymer ?
#
loop_
_entity_poly.entity_id
_entity_poly.type
_entity_poly.pdbx_seq_one_letter_code
_entity_poly.pdbx_strand_id
1 'polypeptide(L)'
;NVDNTKELIQSYRTDEHFDEVWNSSLGMAEKYQAGEPEQPRMRQVPKRYDSGAQPTRFLSPKDYYRQIYYQVVDTVINSIDDRFTQASTSHLKHVESFLLRKNKEDEDQDYVTTFYKDDFDSNRLILHRDMLLDILKSKSVSPKHFGDLVEYIKANENIRELIP
;
A
#
# COMPACT_ATOMS: atom_id res chain seq x y z
N ASN A 1 8.33 -5.75 2.22
CA ASN A 1 7.09 -6.28 2.83
C ASN A 1 6.30 -5.08 3.30
N VAL A 2 5.35 -4.60 2.49
CA VAL A 2 4.61 -3.33 2.72
C VAL A 2 3.77 -3.42 3.99
N ASP A 3 3.24 -4.62 4.28
CA ASP A 3 2.43 -4.88 5.47
C ASP A 3 3.25 -4.68 6.76
N ASN A 4 4.49 -5.17 6.81
CA ASN A 4 5.38 -4.93 7.95
C ASN A 4 5.68 -3.44 8.16
N THR A 5 5.84 -2.66 7.07
CA THR A 5 6.07 -1.22 7.16
C THR A 5 4.82 -0.49 7.68
N LYS A 6 3.64 -0.94 7.27
CA LYS A 6 2.36 -0.42 7.75
C LYS A 6 2.16 -0.72 9.23
N GLU A 7 2.40 -1.96 9.67
CA GLU A 7 2.31 -2.35 11.08
C GLU A 7 3.26 -1.54 11.96
N LEU A 8 4.48 -1.29 11.50
CA LEU A 8 5.43 -0.43 12.18
C LEU A 8 4.91 1.00 12.33
N ILE A 9 4.41 1.61 11.26
CA ILE A 9 3.91 2.99 11.31
C ILE A 9 2.65 3.08 12.18
N GLN A 10 1.79 2.06 12.14
CA GLN A 10 0.62 1.95 13.01
C GLN A 10 1.02 1.91 14.49
N SER A 11 2.14 1.27 14.82
CA SER A 11 2.66 1.22 16.19
C SER A 11 3.10 2.58 16.73
N TYR A 12 3.34 3.57 15.85
CA TYR A 12 3.67 4.95 16.25
C TYR A 12 2.45 5.76 16.68
N ARG A 13 1.24 5.23 16.44
CA ARG A 13 -0.02 5.87 16.83
C ARG A 13 -0.34 5.66 18.32
N THR A 14 0.61 5.97 19.19
CA THR A 14 0.45 5.90 20.64
C THR A 14 0.86 7.20 21.32
N ASP A 15 0.37 7.39 22.55
CA ASP A 15 0.67 8.59 23.34
C ASP A 15 2.17 8.64 23.69
N GLU A 16 2.85 7.49 23.86
CA GLU A 16 4.28 7.46 24.18
C GLU A 16 5.13 8.02 23.03
N HIS A 17 4.89 7.57 21.79
CA HIS A 17 5.62 8.07 20.62
C HIS A 17 5.31 9.54 20.35
N PHE A 18 4.06 9.96 20.57
CA PHE A 18 3.72 11.38 20.50
C PHE A 18 4.51 12.20 21.53
N ASP A 19 4.58 11.73 22.78
CA ASP A 19 5.29 12.42 23.85
C ASP A 19 6.81 12.50 23.58
N GLU A 20 7.41 11.48 22.98
CA GLU A 20 8.81 11.52 22.53
C GLU A 20 9.05 12.62 21.49
N VAL A 21 8.20 12.70 20.46
CA VAL A 21 8.28 13.71 19.40
C VAL A 21 8.02 15.11 19.99
N TRP A 22 7.05 15.23 20.87
CA TRP A 22 6.70 16.48 21.55
C TRP A 22 7.87 17.00 22.39
N ASN A 23 8.45 16.16 23.25
CA ASN A 23 9.56 16.53 24.12
C ASN A 23 10.82 16.85 23.32
N SER A 24 11.11 16.09 22.26
CA SER A 24 12.20 16.40 21.33
C SER A 24 12.01 17.77 20.67
N SER A 25 10.78 18.08 20.25
CA SER A 25 10.43 19.37 19.65
C SER A 25 10.59 20.52 20.64
N LEU A 26 10.21 20.34 21.91
CA LEU A 26 10.42 21.32 22.98
C LEU A 26 11.92 21.58 23.24
N GLY A 27 12.74 20.52 23.30
CA GLY A 27 14.18 20.67 23.46
C GLY A 27 14.85 21.41 22.29
N MET A 28 14.35 21.20 21.06
CA MET A 28 14.79 21.99 19.91
C MET A 28 14.32 23.45 19.99
N ALA A 29 13.07 23.69 20.39
CA ALA A 29 12.54 25.04 20.56
C ALA A 29 13.38 25.85 21.57
N GLU A 30 13.71 25.24 22.71
CA GLU A 30 14.60 25.86 23.72
C GLU A 30 16.00 26.14 23.14
N LYS A 31 16.60 25.16 22.46
CA LYS A 31 17.91 25.30 21.83
C LYS A 31 17.97 26.45 20.81
N TYR A 32 16.89 26.65 20.05
CA TYR A 32 16.81 27.68 19.00
C TYR A 32 16.10 28.96 19.44
N GLN A 33 15.75 29.10 20.74
CA GLN A 33 14.98 30.23 21.27
C GLN A 33 13.69 30.49 20.50
N ALA A 34 13.04 29.42 20.02
CA ALA A 34 11.71 29.52 19.43
C ALA A 34 10.68 29.80 20.53
N GLY A 35 9.60 30.48 20.16
CA GLY A 35 8.48 30.75 21.08
C GLY A 35 7.81 29.47 21.58
N GLU A 36 7.06 29.58 22.69
CA GLU A 36 6.30 28.46 23.24
C GLU A 36 5.24 27.94 22.25
N PRO A 37 4.83 26.66 22.36
CA PRO A 37 3.79 26.11 21.50
C PRO A 37 2.44 26.80 21.77
N GLU A 38 1.90 27.47 20.76
CA GLU A 38 0.60 28.15 20.84
C GLU A 38 -0.46 27.43 19.99
N GLN A 39 -1.71 27.51 20.43
CA GLN A 39 -2.83 27.07 19.60
C GLN A 39 -3.10 28.11 18.50
N PRO A 40 -3.46 27.66 17.28
CA PRO A 40 -3.88 28.59 16.23
C PRO A 40 -5.07 29.44 16.69
N ARG A 41 -5.08 30.70 16.27
CA ARG A 41 -6.18 31.63 16.58
C ARG A 41 -7.51 31.05 16.08
N MET A 42 -8.44 30.78 17.01
CA MET A 42 -9.77 30.33 16.65
C MET A 42 -10.48 31.38 15.78
N ARG A 43 -10.98 30.93 14.63
CA ARG A 43 -11.85 31.75 13.78
C ARG A 43 -13.24 31.79 14.41
N GLN A 44 -13.76 32.99 14.66
CA GLN A 44 -15.15 33.13 15.09
C GLN A 44 -16.07 32.78 13.92
N VAL A 45 -17.10 31.97 14.20
CA VAL A 45 -18.15 31.67 13.24
C VAL A 45 -18.86 32.99 12.91
N PRO A 46 -19.11 33.32 11.64
CA PRO A 46 -19.88 34.51 11.29
C PRO A 46 -21.25 34.45 11.96
N LYS A 47 -21.69 35.57 12.58
CA LYS A 47 -22.93 35.66 13.38
C LYS A 47 -24.19 35.09 12.71
N ARG A 48 -24.24 35.06 11.37
CA ARG A 48 -25.36 34.51 10.60
C ARG A 48 -25.50 32.99 10.72
N TYR A 49 -24.44 32.30 11.13
CA TYR A 49 -24.36 30.84 11.28
C TYR A 49 -24.14 30.42 12.74
N ASP A 50 -24.26 31.35 13.69
CA ASP A 50 -24.10 31.05 15.12
C ASP A 50 -25.38 30.41 15.65
N SER A 51 -25.40 29.06 15.67
CA SER A 51 -26.50 28.27 16.23
C SER A 51 -26.48 28.21 17.76
N GLY A 52 -25.61 28.98 18.44
CA GLY A 52 -25.47 28.97 19.90
C GLY A 52 -24.71 27.75 20.46
N ALA A 53 -24.14 26.91 19.59
CA ALA A 53 -23.33 25.77 19.99
C ALA A 53 -21.92 26.23 20.43
N GLN A 54 -21.43 25.71 21.56
CA GLN A 54 -20.04 25.95 21.97
C GLN A 54 -19.10 25.33 20.92
N PRO A 55 -18.15 26.11 20.36
CA PRO A 55 -17.18 25.55 19.44
C PRO A 55 -16.30 24.52 20.16
N THR A 56 -15.93 23.44 19.47
CA THR A 56 -14.98 22.44 19.99
C THR A 56 -13.67 23.13 20.35
N ARG A 57 -13.30 23.10 21.64
CA ARG A 57 -12.06 23.69 22.15
C ARG A 57 -11.05 22.59 22.45
N PHE A 58 -9.80 22.81 22.11
CA PHE A 58 -8.70 22.00 22.61
C PHE A 58 -8.28 22.54 23.98
N LEU A 59 -8.18 21.65 24.97
CA LEU A 59 -7.85 22.00 26.35
C LEU A 59 -6.40 22.50 26.50
N SER A 60 -5.49 22.02 25.65
CA SER A 60 -4.07 22.38 25.65
C SER A 60 -3.48 22.45 24.23
N PRO A 61 -2.45 23.27 23.97
CA PRO A 61 -1.65 23.17 22.74
C PRO A 61 -1.17 21.73 22.48
N LYS A 62 -0.81 21.00 23.53
CA LYS A 62 -0.39 19.59 23.45
C LYS A 62 -1.49 18.70 22.85
N ASP A 63 -2.75 18.89 23.26
CA ASP A 63 -3.89 18.11 22.71
C ASP A 63 -4.14 18.42 21.23
N TYR A 64 -3.97 19.69 20.83
CA TYR A 64 -4.10 20.11 19.44
C TYR A 64 -3.04 19.43 18.55
N TYR A 65 -1.77 19.48 18.96
CA TYR A 65 -0.69 18.84 18.21
C TYR A 65 -0.74 17.32 18.28
N ARG A 66 -1.30 16.72 19.35
CA ARG A 66 -1.57 15.27 19.40
C ARG A 66 -2.55 14.86 18.31
N GLN A 67 -3.62 15.62 18.11
CA GLN A 67 -4.56 15.34 17.03
C GLN A 67 -3.87 15.42 15.65
N ILE A 68 -3.06 16.45 15.42
CA ILE A 68 -2.30 16.58 14.16
C ILE A 68 -1.37 15.38 13.97
N TYR A 69 -0.65 14.98 15.00
CA TYR A 69 0.25 13.84 14.95
C TYR A 69 -0.49 12.57 14.51
N TYR A 70 -1.63 12.27 15.14
CA TYR A 70 -2.45 11.12 14.74
C TYR A 70 -3.00 11.26 13.32
N GLN A 71 -3.43 12.47 12.91
CA GLN A 71 -3.85 12.71 11.54
C GLN A 71 -2.71 12.44 10.54
N VAL A 72 -1.48 12.82 10.84
CA VAL A 72 -0.33 12.56 9.98
C VAL A 72 -0.07 11.06 9.88
N VAL A 73 -0.03 10.34 11.00
CA VAL A 73 0.17 8.88 11.01
C VAL A 73 -0.94 8.18 10.21
N ASP A 74 -2.20 8.52 10.49
CA ASP A 74 -3.37 7.97 9.80
C ASP A 74 -3.33 8.28 8.29
N THR A 75 -2.92 9.51 7.91
CA THR A 75 -2.80 9.91 6.50
C THR A 75 -1.70 9.14 5.79
N VAL A 76 -0.55 8.92 6.43
CA VAL A 76 0.55 8.13 5.85
C VAL A 76 0.11 6.69 5.62
N ILE A 77 -0.56 6.07 6.59
CA ILE A 77 -1.10 4.72 6.46
C ILE A 77 -2.10 4.64 5.31
N ASN A 78 -3.06 5.58 5.27
CA ASN A 78 -4.05 5.64 4.20
C ASN A 78 -3.40 5.86 2.82
N SER A 79 -2.33 6.64 2.74
CA SER A 79 -1.59 6.85 1.49
C SER A 79 -0.84 5.60 1.02
N ILE A 80 -0.32 4.80 1.96
CA ILE A 80 0.28 3.50 1.67
C ILE A 80 -0.80 2.55 1.15
N ASP A 81 -1.95 2.48 1.84
CA ASP A 81 -3.06 1.64 1.42
C ASP A 81 -3.60 2.06 0.05
N ASP A 82 -3.84 3.36 -0.17
CA ASP A 82 -4.33 3.86 -1.45
C ASP A 82 -3.33 3.59 -2.60
N ARG A 83 -2.03 3.55 -2.32
CA ARG A 83 -1.02 3.29 -3.35
C ARG A 83 -0.83 1.80 -3.65
N PHE A 84 -0.83 0.94 -2.63
CA PHE A 84 -0.46 -0.47 -2.78
C PHE A 84 -1.67 -1.43 -2.80
N THR A 85 -2.86 -0.95 -2.44
CA THR A 85 -4.12 -1.72 -2.48
C THR A 85 -4.99 -1.36 -3.69
N GLN A 86 -4.42 -0.64 -4.68
CA GLN A 86 -5.14 -0.27 -5.91
C GLN A 86 -5.61 -1.51 -6.66
N ALA A 87 -6.74 -1.37 -7.36
CA ALA A 87 -7.30 -2.43 -8.20
C ALA A 87 -6.28 -2.97 -9.23
N SER A 88 -5.39 -2.11 -9.73
CA SER A 88 -4.28 -2.47 -10.61
C SER A 88 -3.27 -3.42 -9.93
N THR A 89 -2.92 -3.15 -8.68
CA THR A 89 -2.02 -4.03 -7.90
C THR A 89 -2.70 -5.37 -7.59
N SER A 90 -4.00 -5.36 -7.30
CA SER A 90 -4.77 -6.61 -7.11
C SER A 90 -4.79 -7.45 -8.39
N HIS A 91 -5.05 -6.82 -9.53
CA HIS A 91 -5.02 -7.47 -10.84
C HIS A 91 -3.66 -8.10 -11.13
N LEU A 92 -2.57 -7.36 -10.91
CA LEU A 92 -1.21 -7.87 -11.10
C LEU A 92 -0.90 -9.06 -10.17
N LYS A 93 -1.42 -9.06 -8.93
CA LYS A 93 -1.30 -10.21 -8.02
C LYS A 93 -2.03 -11.44 -8.56
N HIS A 94 -3.27 -11.29 -9.05
CA HIS A 94 -4.00 -12.40 -9.67
C HIS A 94 -3.28 -12.95 -10.91
N VAL A 95 -2.78 -12.07 -11.78
CA VAL A 95 -2.01 -12.48 -12.97
C VAL A 95 -0.73 -13.24 -12.57
N GLU A 96 0.03 -12.74 -11.59
CA GLU A 96 1.22 -13.43 -11.11
C GLU A 96 0.89 -14.80 -10.50
N SER A 97 -0.15 -14.86 -9.66
CA SER A 97 -0.60 -16.11 -9.03
C SER A 97 -1.09 -17.14 -10.05
N PHE A 98 -1.79 -16.70 -11.10
CA PHE A 98 -2.20 -17.52 -12.23
C PHE A 98 -1.00 -18.13 -12.97
N LEU A 99 -0.04 -17.28 -13.34
CA LEU A 99 1.15 -17.69 -14.11
C LEU A 99 2.04 -18.66 -13.33
N LEU A 100 2.22 -18.43 -12.03
CA LEU A 100 3.08 -19.25 -11.17
C LEU A 100 2.34 -20.41 -10.51
N ARG A 101 1.01 -20.50 -10.67
CA ARG A 101 0.15 -21.49 -10.01
C ARG A 101 0.38 -21.52 -8.49
N LYS A 102 0.42 -20.33 -7.87
CA LYS A 102 0.64 -20.17 -6.42
C LYS A 102 -0.51 -20.76 -5.61
N ASN A 103 -1.73 -20.58 -6.09
CA ASN A 103 -2.94 -21.10 -5.48
C ASN A 103 -3.32 -22.44 -6.12
N LYS A 104 -3.83 -23.36 -5.30
CA LYS A 104 -4.33 -24.67 -5.76
C LYS A 104 -5.72 -24.58 -6.37
N GLU A 105 -6.44 -23.50 -6.04
CA GLU A 105 -7.79 -23.23 -6.50
C GLU A 105 -7.74 -22.45 -7.81
N ASP A 106 -8.72 -22.68 -8.69
CA ASP A 106 -8.81 -22.05 -10.00
C ASP A 106 -9.31 -20.59 -9.94
N GLU A 107 -9.36 -19.98 -8.75
CA GLU A 107 -9.85 -18.60 -8.55
C GLU A 107 -9.10 -17.58 -9.41
N ASP A 108 -7.77 -17.63 -9.42
CA ASP A 108 -6.96 -16.72 -10.24
C ASP A 108 -7.11 -16.99 -11.74
N GLN A 109 -7.36 -18.24 -12.12
CA GLN A 109 -7.59 -18.63 -13.51
C GLN A 109 -8.94 -18.09 -14.00
N ASP A 110 -10.00 -18.28 -13.22
CA ASP A 110 -11.33 -17.76 -13.53
C ASP A 110 -11.33 -16.24 -13.56
N TYR A 111 -10.60 -15.60 -12.64
CA TYR A 111 -10.43 -14.15 -12.64
C TYR A 111 -9.75 -13.65 -13.91
N VAL A 112 -8.59 -14.21 -14.28
CA VAL A 112 -7.81 -13.76 -15.46
C VAL A 112 -8.59 -13.99 -16.75
N THR A 113 -9.21 -15.16 -16.90
CA THR A 113 -10.01 -15.47 -18.10
C THR A 113 -11.26 -14.58 -18.19
N THR A 114 -11.90 -14.26 -17.07
CA THR A 114 -13.06 -13.34 -17.04
C THR A 114 -12.65 -11.88 -17.28
N PHE A 115 -11.47 -11.47 -16.81
CA PHE A 115 -10.98 -10.09 -17.00
C PHE A 115 -10.68 -9.81 -18.47
N TYR A 116 -9.94 -10.71 -19.13
CA TYR A 116 -9.52 -10.54 -20.52
C TYR A 116 -10.54 -11.03 -21.55
N LYS A 117 -11.53 -11.84 -21.16
CA LYS A 117 -12.66 -12.28 -21.98
C LYS A 117 -12.20 -12.80 -23.35
N ASP A 118 -12.52 -12.08 -24.42
CA ASP A 118 -12.30 -12.47 -25.81
C ASP A 118 -10.89 -12.16 -26.30
N ASP A 119 -10.06 -11.46 -25.51
CA ASP A 119 -8.65 -11.20 -25.86
C ASP A 119 -7.84 -12.50 -25.91
N PHE A 120 -8.26 -13.54 -25.18
CA PHE A 120 -7.60 -14.85 -25.17
C PHE A 120 -8.61 -16.00 -25.20
N ASP A 121 -8.25 -17.09 -25.87
CA ASP A 121 -8.92 -18.37 -25.66
C ASP A 121 -8.49 -18.94 -24.31
N SER A 122 -9.43 -18.99 -23.35
CA SER A 122 -9.21 -19.45 -21.98
C SER A 122 -8.53 -20.82 -21.92
N ASN A 123 -9.00 -21.79 -22.71
CA ASN A 123 -8.46 -23.15 -22.68
C ASN A 123 -7.02 -23.17 -23.22
N ARG A 124 -6.77 -22.42 -24.28
CA ARG A 124 -5.43 -22.31 -24.87
C ARG A 124 -4.46 -21.59 -23.95
N LEU A 125 -4.91 -20.54 -23.27
CA LEU A 125 -4.10 -19.78 -22.30
C LEU A 125 -3.68 -20.68 -21.12
N ILE A 126 -4.63 -21.44 -20.57
CA ILE A 126 -4.39 -22.39 -19.48
C ILE A 126 -3.37 -23.45 -19.91
N LEU A 127 -3.57 -24.04 -21.10
CA LEU A 127 -2.67 -25.03 -21.66
C LEU A 127 -1.24 -24.50 -21.84
N HIS A 128 -1.09 -23.31 -22.44
CA HIS A 128 0.23 -22.70 -22.64
C HIS A 128 0.91 -22.38 -21.31
N ARG A 129 0.16 -21.93 -20.30
CA ARG A 129 0.67 -21.69 -18.94
C ARG A 129 1.19 -22.99 -18.32
N ASP A 130 0.43 -24.08 -18.37
CA ASP A 130 0.85 -25.36 -17.80
C ASP A 130 2.07 -25.93 -18.54
N MET A 131 2.10 -25.84 -19.88
CA MET A 131 3.28 -26.20 -20.67
C MET A 131 4.52 -25.42 -20.27
N LEU A 132 4.40 -24.10 -20.06
CA LEU A 132 5.51 -23.26 -19.61
C LEU A 132 6.04 -23.73 -18.25
N LEU A 133 5.15 -24.03 -17.30
CA LEU A 133 5.53 -24.54 -15.98
C LEU A 133 6.21 -25.91 -16.06
N ASP A 134 5.75 -26.79 -16.95
CA ASP A 134 6.36 -28.10 -17.14
C ASP A 134 7.75 -28.02 -17.80
N ILE A 135 7.93 -27.09 -18.76
CA ILE A 135 9.26 -26.77 -19.31
C ILE A 135 10.20 -26.30 -18.19
N LEU A 136 9.73 -25.40 -17.32
CA LEU A 136 10.52 -24.88 -16.20
C LEU A 136 10.91 -25.99 -15.22
N LYS A 137 9.97 -26.86 -14.85
CA LYS A 137 10.25 -28.05 -14.03
C LYS A 137 11.28 -28.97 -14.68
N SER A 138 11.17 -29.21 -16.00
CA SER A 138 12.11 -30.05 -16.75
C SER A 138 13.55 -29.53 -16.68
N LYS A 139 13.72 -28.20 -16.65
CA LYS A 139 15.01 -27.53 -16.55
C LYS A 139 15.43 -27.24 -15.10
N SER A 140 14.71 -27.77 -14.10
CA SER A 140 14.95 -27.51 -12.67
C SER A 140 14.95 -26.02 -12.29
N VAL A 141 14.18 -25.20 -13.02
CA VAL A 141 14.00 -23.76 -12.73
C VAL A 141 12.71 -23.59 -11.94
N SER A 142 12.81 -22.94 -10.78
CA SER A 142 11.65 -22.64 -9.91
C SER A 142 11.49 -21.12 -9.77
N PRO A 143 10.65 -20.49 -10.61
CA PRO A 143 10.40 -19.06 -10.53
C PRO A 143 9.59 -18.73 -9.26
N LYS A 144 9.99 -17.68 -8.56
CA LYS A 144 9.30 -17.18 -7.35
C LYS A 144 8.43 -15.97 -7.66
N HIS A 145 8.86 -15.17 -8.64
CA HIS A 145 8.20 -13.94 -9.04
C HIS A 145 7.99 -13.90 -10.56
N PHE A 146 7.04 -13.07 -11.00
CA PHE A 146 6.80 -12.81 -12.41
C PHE A 146 8.07 -12.35 -13.14
N GLY A 147 8.94 -11.59 -12.46
CA GLY A 147 10.23 -11.16 -13.00
C GLY A 147 11.12 -12.33 -13.44
N ASP A 148 11.16 -13.42 -12.66
CA ASP A 148 11.97 -14.60 -12.96
C ASP A 148 11.49 -15.29 -14.25
N LEU A 149 10.17 -15.31 -14.49
CA LEU A 149 9.59 -15.82 -15.73
C LEU A 149 10.02 -14.96 -16.93
N VAL A 150 9.94 -13.64 -16.79
CA VAL A 150 10.32 -12.70 -17.85
C VAL A 150 11.80 -12.81 -18.17
N GLU A 151 12.66 -12.91 -17.17
CA GLU A 151 14.10 -13.12 -17.35
C GLU A 151 14.39 -14.44 -18.04
N TYR A 152 13.72 -15.52 -17.62
CA TYR A 152 13.87 -16.82 -18.25
C TYR A 152 13.44 -16.81 -19.72
N ILE A 153 12.28 -16.23 -20.03
CA ILE A 153 11.80 -16.09 -21.42
C ILE A 153 12.78 -15.25 -22.23
N LYS A 154 13.33 -14.17 -21.65
CA LYS A 154 14.33 -13.34 -22.32
C LYS A 154 15.66 -14.05 -22.57
N ALA A 155 16.08 -14.93 -21.67
CA ALA A 155 17.36 -15.63 -21.78
C ALA A 155 17.33 -16.82 -22.76
N ASN A 156 16.14 -17.36 -23.08
CA ASN A 156 15.99 -18.53 -23.95
C ASN A 156 15.44 -18.12 -25.32
N GLU A 157 16.32 -18.00 -26.32
CA GLU A 157 15.94 -17.65 -27.71
C GLU A 157 14.88 -18.58 -28.29
N ASN A 158 14.98 -19.90 -28.03
CA ASN A 158 14.01 -20.89 -28.51
C ASN A 158 12.58 -20.65 -28.00
N ILE A 159 12.42 -19.98 -26.84
CA ILE A 159 11.10 -19.65 -26.28
C ILE A 159 10.62 -18.31 -26.83
N ARG A 160 11.53 -17.37 -27.12
CA ARG A 160 11.19 -16.13 -27.82
C ARG A 160 10.61 -16.37 -29.20
N GLU A 161 11.13 -17.36 -29.93
CA GLU A 161 10.60 -17.74 -31.25
C GLU A 161 9.21 -18.38 -31.20
N LEU A 162 8.77 -18.87 -30.04
CA LEU A 162 7.44 -19.46 -29.82
C LEU A 162 6.39 -18.43 -29.40
N ILE A 163 6.79 -17.19 -29.10
CA ILE A 163 5.88 -16.08 -28.79
C ILE A 163 5.69 -15.30 -30.09
N PRO A 164 4.44 -15.18 -30.60
CA PRO A 164 4.16 -14.48 -31.86
C PRO A 164 4.50 -12.98 -31.82
#